data_AF-A0A5B9MEF7-F1
#
_entry.id   AF-A0A5B9MEF7-F1
#
_cell.length_a   1.000
_cell.length_b   1.000
_cell.length_c   1.000
_cell.angle_alpha   90.00
_cell.angle_beta   90.00
_cell.angle_gamma   90.00
#
_symmetry.space_group_name_H-M   'P 1'
#
loop_
_entity.id
_entity.type
_entity.pdbx_description
1 polymer ?
#
loop_
_entity_poly.entity_id
_entity_poly.type
_entity_poly.pdbx_seq_one_letter_code
_entity_poly.pdbx_strand_id
1 'polypeptide(L)' 'MPFVLEFTEADLDRPLTEPEKVASTMREMFDGKTPVRTKDFADRLGRNYGTVHLHRAARLGLLKCVPRKGWLPTAAK' A
#
# COMPACT_ATOMS: atom_id res chain seq x y z
N MET A 1 17.62 5.01 29.63
CA MET A 1 18.36 5.46 28.45
C MET A 1 17.38 5.48 27.28
N PRO A 2 17.02 6.63 26.71
CA PRO A 2 16.19 6.66 25.51
C PRO A 2 17.08 6.23 24.33
N PHE A 3 16.77 5.08 23.73
CA PHE A 3 17.44 4.62 22.52
C PHE A 3 17.07 5.57 21.39
N VAL A 4 17.99 6.44 21.00
CA VAL A 4 17.86 7.24 19.78
C VAL A 4 18.18 6.28 18.64
N LEU A 5 17.16 5.81 17.92
CA LEU A 5 17.37 5.09 16.67
C LEU A 5 17.93 6.10 15.67
N GLU A 6 19.25 6.07 15.44
CA GLU A 6 19.84 6.85 14.36
C GLU A 6 19.44 6.23 13.03
N PHE A 7 18.80 7.03 12.17
CA PHE A 7 18.43 6.64 10.82
C PHE A 7 19.73 6.49 10.01
N THR A 8 20.03 5.28 9.56
CA THR A 8 21.26 4.97 8.83
C THR A 8 21.00 4.81 7.33
N GLU A 9 22.05 4.84 6.51
CA GLU A 9 21.92 4.55 5.07
C GLU A 9 21.33 3.15 4.79
N ALA A 10 21.50 2.19 5.71
CA ALA A 10 20.90 0.86 5.61
C ALA A 10 19.36 0.88 5.73
N ASP A 11 18.78 1.93 6.32
CA ASP A 11 17.32 2.11 6.38
C ASP A 11 16.74 2.55 5.03
N LEU A 12 17.55 3.11 4.13
CA LEU A 12 17.14 3.51 2.77
C LEU A 12 16.94 2.31 1.84
N ASP A 13 17.81 1.30 1.96
CA ASP A 13 17.79 0.09 1.12
C ASP A 13 16.94 -1.05 1.69
N ARG A 14 16.14 -0.77 2.74
CA ARG A 14 15.29 -1.80 3.32
C ARG A 14 14.32 -2.33 2.25
N PRO A 15 14.17 -3.66 2.11
CA PRO A 15 13.21 -4.21 1.17
C PRO A 15 11.80 -3.77 1.58
N LEU A 16 11.03 -3.27 0.61
CA LEU A 16 9.64 -2.90 0.84
C LEU A 16 8.88 -4.10 1.42
N THR A 17 8.16 -3.84 2.50
CA THR A 17 7.24 -4.80 3.09
C THR A 17 6.09 -5.07 2.11
N GLU A 18 5.41 -6.22 2.22
CA GLU A 18 4.27 -6.52 1.33
C GLU A 18 3.22 -5.40 1.26
N PRO A 19 2.82 -4.74 2.37
CA PRO A 19 1.87 -3.63 2.32
C PRO A 19 2.38 -2.42 1.54
N GLU A 20 3.66 -2.11 1.63
CA GLU A 20 4.30 -1.01 0.90
C GLU A 20 4.40 -1.34 -0.59
N LYS A 21 4.74 -2.59 -0.94
CA LYS A 21 4.71 -3.06 -2.32
C LYS A 21 3.30 -2.93 -2.90
N VAL A 22 2.29 -3.40 -2.18
CA VAL A 22 0.88 -3.28 -2.60
C VAL A 22 0.49 -1.81 -2.83
N ALA A 23 0.87 -0.90 -1.93
CA ALA A 23 0.61 0.52 -2.11
C ALA A 23 1.37 1.14 -3.30
N SER A 24 2.64 0.78 -3.50
CA SER A 24 3.44 1.24 -4.66
C SER A 24 2.83 0.76 -5.96
N THR A 25 2.56 -0.55 -6.07
CA THR A 25 1.94 -1.18 -7.22
C THR A 25 0.57 -0.57 -7.51
N MET A 26 -0.21 -0.22 -6.48
CA MET A 26 -1.47 0.48 -6.65
C MET A 26 -1.33 1.93 -7.14
N ARG A 27 -0.25 2.64 -6.77
CA ARG A 27 0.07 3.97 -7.32
C ARG A 27 0.59 3.91 -8.76
N GLU A 28 1.33 2.87 -9.10
CA GLU A 28 1.89 2.70 -10.45
C GLU A 28 0.83 2.26 -11.46
N MET A 29 -0.06 1.34 -11.06
CA MET A 29 -1.08 0.79 -11.96
C MET A 29 -2.31 1.68 -12.13
N PHE A 30 -2.52 2.66 -11.24
CA PHE A 30 -3.71 3.49 -11.21
C PHE A 30 -3.35 4.97 -11.03
N ASP A 31 -4.26 5.84 -11.45
CA ASP A 31 -4.10 7.30 -11.44
C ASP A 31 -3.94 7.94 -10.04
N GLY A 32 -4.00 7.16 -8.96
CA GLY A 32 -3.94 7.62 -7.58
C GLY A 32 -5.14 8.46 -7.13
N LYS A 33 -6.12 8.68 -8.00
CA LYS A 33 -7.28 9.57 -7.78
C LYS A 33 -8.59 8.79 -7.79
N THR A 34 -8.66 7.71 -8.55
CA THR A 34 -9.84 6.89 -8.69
C THR A 34 -9.79 5.73 -7.69
N PRO A 35 -10.82 5.54 -6.84
CA PRO A 35 -10.88 4.39 -5.96
C PRO A 35 -10.98 3.09 -6.77
N VAL A 36 -10.12 2.12 -6.48
CA VAL A 36 -10.06 0.83 -7.17
C VAL A 36 -10.67 -0.26 -6.29
N ARG A 37 -11.51 -1.11 -6.88
CA ARG A 37 -12.07 -2.24 -6.13
C ARG A 37 -11.01 -3.30 -5.88
N THR A 38 -11.10 -3.99 -4.75
CA THR A 38 -10.20 -5.10 -4.40
C THR A 38 -10.15 -6.17 -5.51
N LYS A 39 -11.29 -6.44 -6.15
CA LYS A 39 -11.39 -7.42 -7.24
C LYS A 39 -10.58 -7.00 -8.46
N ASP A 40 -10.81 -5.79 -8.95
CA ASP A 40 -10.12 -5.26 -10.13
C ASP A 40 -8.59 -5.18 -9.90
N PHE A 41 -8.19 -4.85 -8.67
CA PHE A 41 -6.78 -4.85 -8.27
C PHE A 41 -6.18 -6.27 -8.22
N ALA A 42 -6.91 -7.25 -7.68
CA ALA A 42 -6.50 -8.64 -7.62
C ALA A 42 -6.37 -9.27 -9.02
N ASP A 43 -7.35 -8.99 -9.89
CA ASP A 43 -7.39 -9.47 -11.28
C ASP A 43 -6.19 -8.93 -12.08
N ARG A 44 -5.84 -7.64 -11.90
CA ARG A 44 -4.64 -7.02 -12.50
C ARG A 44 -3.32 -7.63 -12.02
N LEU A 45 -3.27 -8.08 -10.78
CA LEU A 45 -2.10 -8.73 -10.19
C LEU A 45 -2.00 -10.22 -10.53
N GLY A 46 -3.03 -10.81 -11.15
CA GLY A 46 -3.14 -12.27 -11.32
C GLY A 46 -3.19 -13.01 -9.98
N ARG A 47 -3.70 -12.37 -8.92
CA ARG A 47 -3.78 -12.91 -7.56
C ARG A 47 -5.22 -13.15 -7.14
N ASN A 48 -5.42 -14.08 -6.21
CA ASN A 48 -6.73 -14.31 -5.62
C ASN A 48 -7.16 -13.12 -4.76
N TYR A 49 -8.45 -12.78 -4.81
CA TYR A 49 -9.05 -11.69 -4.04
C TYR A 49 -8.69 -11.70 -2.54
N GLY A 50 -8.65 -12.87 -1.92
CA GLY A 50 -8.36 -13.04 -0.49
C GLY A 50 -6.88 -12.87 -0.10
N THR A 51 -5.96 -12.89 -1.06
CA THR A 51 -4.52 -12.79 -0.78
C THR A 51 -4.01 -11.35 -0.88
N VAL A 52 -4.87 -10.39 -1.20
CA VAL A 52 -4.47 -8.99 -1.30
C VAL A 52 -4.59 -8.30 0.06
N HIS A 53 -3.45 -8.03 0.69
CA HIS A 53 -3.37 -7.43 2.02
C HIS A 53 -3.64 -5.90 2.07
N LEU A 54 -4.67 -5.42 1.35
CA LEU A 54 -5.03 -3.99 1.26
C LEU A 54 -5.41 -3.39 2.62
N HIS A 55 -6.10 -4.15 3.47
CA HIS A 55 -6.43 -3.73 4.83
C HIS A 55 -5.19 -3.48 5.68
N ARG A 56 -4.11 -4.23 5.47
CA ARG A 56 -2.85 -4.05 6.18
C ARG A 56 -2.14 -2.77 5.72
N ALA A 57 -2.12 -2.51 4.41
CA ALA A 57 -1.62 -1.25 3.86
C ALA A 57 -2.43 -0.04 4.35
N ALA A 58 -3.75 -0.18 4.51
CA ALA A 58 -4.59 0.88 5.05
C ALA A 58 -4.35 1.16 6.53
N ARG A 59 -4.11 0.13 7.35
CA ARG A 59 -3.72 0.30 8.76
C ARG A 59 -2.38 1.05 8.92
N LEU A 60 -1.49 0.93 7.93
CA LEU A 60 -0.23 1.66 7.87
C LEU A 60 -0.38 3.07 7.27
N GLY A 61 -1.61 3.50 6.93
CA GLY A 61 -1.87 4.80 6.34
C GLY A 61 -1.38 4.95 4.91
N LEU A 62 -1.09 3.85 4.20
CA LEU A 62 -0.61 3.84 2.81
C LEU A 62 -1.76 3.78 1.78
N LEU A 63 -2.93 3.30 2.22
CA LEU A 63 -4.16 3.28 1.44
C LEU A 63 -5.33 3.80 2.29
N LYS A 64 -6.31 4.39 1.62
CA LYS A 64 -7.58 4.80 2.20
C LYS A 64 -8.69 3.94 1.65
N CYS A 65 -9.48 3.34 2.55
CA CYS A 65 -10.73 2.70 2.18
C CYS A 65 -11.78 3.78 1.92
N VAL A 66 -12.30 3.84 0.71
CA VAL A 66 -13.41 4.71 0.32
C VAL A 66 -14.69 3.87 0.29
N PRO A 67 -15.65 4.10 1.21
CA PRO A 67 -16.84 3.28 1.33
C PRO A 67 -17.58 3.10 -0.01
N ARG A 68 -17.92 1.85 -0.33
CA ARG A 68 -18.63 1.44 -1.56
C ARG A 68 -17.94 1.76 -2.89
N LYS A 69 -16.75 2.38 -2.88
CA LYS A 69 -15.99 2.73 -4.09
C LYS A 69 -14.72 1.89 -4.23
N GLY A 70 -14.02 1.59 -3.13
CA GLY A 70 -12.81 0.77 -3.14
C GLY A 70 -11.67 1.39 -2.35
N TRP A 71 -10.46 1.28 -2.87
CA TRP A 71 -9.22 1.71 -2.22
C TRP A 71 -8.58 2.84 -3.00
N LEU A 72 -7.99 3.79 -2.29
CA LEU A 72 -7.32 4.93 -2.88
C LEU A 72 -5.94 5.07 -2.25
N PRO A 73 -4.85 5.18 -3.02
CA PRO A 73 -3.53 5.37 -2.46
C PRO A 73 -3.46 6.71 -1.73
N THR A 74 -3.06 6.70 -0.48
CA THR A 74 -2.72 7.96 0.19
C THR A 74 -1.36 8.39 -0.35
N ALA A 75 -1.28 9.63 -0.85
CA ALA A 75 0.00 10.26 -1.12
C ALA A 75 0.75 10.32 0.21
N ALA A 76 1.97 9.78 0.24
CA ALA A 76 2.88 10.06 1.33
C ALA A 76 3.06 11.58 1.36
N LYS A 77 2.65 12.20 2.46
CA LYS A 77 2.78 13.65 2.66
C LYS A 77 4.23 13.97 3.03
#